data_AF-A0A2T7D511-F1
#
_entry.id   AF-A0A2T7D511-F1
#
_cell.length_a   1.000
_cell.length_b   1.000
_cell.length_c   1.000
_cell.angle_alpha   90.00
_cell.angle_beta   90.00
_cell.angle_gamma   90.00
#
_symmetry.space_group_name_H-M   'P 1'
#
loop_
_entity.id
_entity.type
_entity.pdbx_description
1 polymer ?
#
loop_
_entity_poly.entity_id
_entity_poly.type
_entity_poly.pdbx_seq_one_letter_code
_entity_poly.pdbx_strand_id
1 'polypeptide(L)'
;MIGELDADAVAGYFRGKSILITGSTGFLGKVLVEKILRVQPDVKKLFLLIRAAGVESAKHRVETEVTGREIFQVLKEKHGDRFDDFIQEKVCPLAGDIVYKNLGLDHAKLTELSKGIDIIVNGAATTNFYERYDVAFDTNVMGAKHICEFAKRCNKLKMLLHVSTAYVAGEQEGILPEKPFLLGETLREGVHLDIESELNLIQETRREVEANCYSERVEKRTMKELGLKRTIDSFIIGYAKQALSIFLVDLDLIMDVVPGDMVVNAMMVAMAVHSEDQAQSIYHVTSSLRNPAPYAVLVDSGGRYFLHNPPCSKKNGEPVRLSRMRFFRTLPRFRAYMAVKFRLPLEILRLLNIALFGAFSRRYGELSRKYRYVMHVAELYAPYALFKGCFDDTNTERLRAALKANKEQNKSRGYDFGFDPKSVDWDNYFYSVHIPGVVKYLCD
;
A
#
# COMPACT_ATOMS: atom_id res chain seq x y z
N MET A 1 2.02 6.00 -29.90
CA MET A 1 3.45 6.31 -29.71
C MET A 1 3.50 7.34 -28.58
N ILE A 2 4.24 7.08 -27.51
CA ILE A 2 4.30 8.03 -26.37
C ILE A 2 5.06 9.27 -26.84
N GLY A 3 4.46 10.45 -26.74
CA GLY A 3 5.10 11.71 -27.06
C GLY A 3 6.19 12.06 -26.03
N GLU A 4 7.22 12.78 -26.46
CA GLU A 4 8.30 13.24 -25.59
C GLU A 4 7.79 14.28 -24.57
N LEU A 5 8.21 14.16 -23.31
CA LEU A 5 7.82 15.07 -22.22
C LEU A 5 9.04 15.49 -21.41
N ASP A 6 9.10 16.75 -21.01
CA ASP A 6 10.08 17.22 -20.03
C ASP A 6 9.41 17.45 -18.65
N ALA A 7 10.23 17.74 -17.64
CA ALA A 7 9.73 17.96 -16.29
C ALA A 7 8.74 19.14 -16.19
N ASP A 8 8.93 20.19 -16.99
CA ASP A 8 8.08 21.37 -16.99
C ASP A 8 6.73 21.08 -17.67
N ALA A 9 6.70 20.23 -18.69
CA ALA A 9 5.49 19.73 -19.33
C ALA A 9 4.69 18.82 -18.39
N VAL A 10 5.36 17.92 -17.64
CA VAL A 10 4.70 17.08 -16.63
C VAL A 10 4.07 17.94 -15.54
N ALA A 11 4.80 18.89 -14.97
CA ALA A 11 4.25 19.81 -13.98
C ALA A 11 3.16 20.71 -14.58
N GLY A 12 3.35 21.17 -15.83
CA GLY A 12 2.44 22.04 -16.58
C GLY A 12 1.08 21.40 -16.84
N TYR A 13 1.01 20.07 -17.02
CA TYR A 13 -0.24 19.35 -17.21
C TYR A 13 -1.27 19.60 -16.11
N PHE A 14 -0.82 19.71 -14.85
CA PHE A 14 -1.68 19.91 -13.68
C PHE A 14 -2.16 21.37 -13.51
N ARG A 15 -1.63 22.31 -14.29
CA ARG A 15 -1.99 23.73 -14.20
C ARG A 15 -3.47 23.94 -14.50
N GLY A 16 -4.16 24.66 -13.61
CA GLY A 16 -5.58 24.98 -13.74
C GLY A 16 -6.52 23.77 -13.67
N LYS A 17 -6.01 22.56 -13.37
CA LYS A 17 -6.80 21.33 -13.28
C LYS A 17 -7.44 21.15 -11.91
N SER A 18 -8.64 20.57 -11.90
CA SER A 18 -9.33 20.12 -10.70
C SER A 18 -9.21 18.61 -10.59
N ILE A 19 -8.72 18.12 -9.45
CA ILE A 19 -8.33 16.71 -9.28
C ILE A 19 -9.08 16.11 -8.10
N LEU A 20 -9.80 15.00 -8.33
CA LEU A 20 -10.38 14.18 -7.26
C LEU A 20 -9.39 13.09 -6.89
N ILE A 21 -9.01 13.01 -5.62
CA ILE A 21 -8.08 11.99 -5.09
C ILE A 21 -8.78 11.20 -3.99
N THR A 22 -8.88 9.88 -4.18
CA THR A 22 -9.28 8.94 -3.13
C THR A 22 -8.04 8.34 -2.47
N GLY A 23 -8.13 7.99 -1.18
CA GLY A 23 -7.01 7.38 -0.46
C GLY A 23 -5.89 8.37 -0.09
N SER A 24 -6.18 9.67 -0.09
CA SER A 24 -5.20 10.74 0.21
C SER A 24 -4.61 10.68 1.63
N THR A 25 -5.30 10.07 2.59
CA THR A 25 -4.76 9.84 3.94
C THR A 25 -3.74 8.70 3.98
N GLY A 26 -3.70 7.85 2.95
CA GLY A 26 -2.73 6.77 2.78
C GLY A 26 -1.34 7.27 2.41
N PHE A 27 -0.34 6.39 2.49
CA PHE A 27 1.07 6.72 2.24
C PHE A 27 1.30 7.33 0.85
N LEU A 28 0.87 6.65 -0.22
CA LEU A 28 1.07 7.14 -1.58
C LEU A 28 0.26 8.42 -1.87
N GLY A 29 -0.98 8.47 -1.36
CA GLY A 29 -1.89 9.58 -1.58
C GLY A 29 -1.37 10.91 -1.04
N LYS A 30 -0.80 10.93 0.18
CA LYS A 30 -0.23 12.18 0.74
C LYS A 30 1.02 12.64 0.02
N VAL A 31 1.86 11.71 -0.44
CA VAL A 31 3.06 12.02 -1.25
C VAL A 31 2.63 12.64 -2.58
N LEU A 32 1.58 12.11 -3.22
CA LEU A 32 1.03 12.67 -4.46
C LEU A 32 0.46 14.08 -4.25
N VAL A 33 -0.34 14.29 -3.20
CA VAL A 33 -0.89 15.62 -2.87
C VAL A 33 0.23 16.63 -2.65
N GLU A 34 1.24 16.28 -1.84
CA GLU A 34 2.41 17.12 -1.59
C GLU A 34 3.14 17.45 -2.90
N LYS A 35 3.47 16.43 -3.69
CA LYS A 35 4.24 16.59 -4.93
C LYS A 35 3.52 17.50 -5.91
N ILE A 36 2.21 17.29 -6.14
CA ILE A 36 1.41 18.14 -7.05
C ILE A 36 1.45 19.60 -6.59
N LEU A 37 1.15 19.87 -5.32
CA LEU A 37 1.13 21.23 -4.78
C LEU A 37 2.52 21.89 -4.85
N ARG A 38 3.59 21.14 -4.64
CA ARG A 38 4.96 21.65 -4.66
C ARG A 38 5.44 22.00 -6.06
N VAL A 39 5.18 21.15 -7.04
CA VAL A 39 5.69 21.32 -8.42
C VAL A 39 4.74 22.16 -9.29
N GLN A 40 3.45 22.20 -8.96
CA GLN A 40 2.44 22.98 -9.68
C GLN A 40 1.51 23.75 -8.72
N PRO A 41 1.95 24.91 -8.18
CA PRO A 41 1.13 25.72 -7.29
C PRO A 41 -0.10 26.33 -7.99
N ASP A 42 -0.13 26.38 -9.33
CA ASP A 42 -1.28 26.88 -10.10
C ASP A 42 -2.32 25.78 -10.40
N VAL A 43 -2.24 24.62 -9.74
CA VAL A 43 -3.36 23.66 -9.73
C VAL A 43 -4.62 24.36 -9.21
N LYS A 44 -5.78 24.08 -9.81
CA LYS A 44 -7.01 24.81 -9.47
C LYS A 44 -7.56 24.36 -8.12
N LYS A 45 -7.78 23.05 -7.96
CA LYS A 45 -8.30 22.48 -6.71
C LYS A 45 -8.01 20.98 -6.62
N LEU A 46 -7.59 20.52 -5.45
CA LEU A 46 -7.51 19.12 -5.07
C LEU A 46 -8.69 18.77 -4.17
N PHE A 47 -9.61 17.97 -4.67
CA PHE A 47 -10.73 17.41 -3.93
C PHE A 47 -10.30 16.09 -3.30
N LEU A 48 -10.24 16.04 -1.97
CA LEU A 48 -9.78 14.86 -1.24
C LEU A 48 -10.99 14.14 -0.65
N LEU A 49 -11.30 12.93 -1.13
CA LEU A 49 -12.40 12.12 -0.59
C LEU A 49 -11.95 11.41 0.69
N ILE A 50 -12.59 11.75 1.81
CA ILE A 50 -12.22 11.33 3.16
C ILE A 50 -13.41 10.64 3.84
N ARG A 51 -13.18 9.41 4.30
CA ARG A 51 -14.12 8.69 5.16
C ARG A 51 -14.28 9.41 6.50
N ALA A 52 -15.36 10.16 6.68
CA ALA A 52 -15.58 10.97 7.87
C ALA A 52 -17.07 11.09 8.15
N ALA A 53 -17.43 11.38 9.41
CA ALA A 53 -18.83 11.57 9.80
C ALA A 53 -19.47 12.84 9.22
N GLY A 54 -18.65 13.79 8.76
CA GLY A 54 -19.09 15.05 8.18
C GLY A 54 -17.91 15.92 7.76
N VAL A 55 -18.22 17.10 7.22
CA VAL A 55 -17.23 18.02 6.60
C VAL A 55 -16.14 18.44 7.59
N GLU A 56 -16.50 18.82 8.81
CA GLU A 56 -15.51 19.21 9.84
C GLU A 56 -14.56 18.07 10.20
N SER A 57 -15.09 16.84 10.31
CA SER A 57 -14.27 15.66 10.57
C SER A 57 -13.36 15.34 9.37
N ALA A 58 -13.84 15.53 8.13
CA ALA A 58 -13.01 15.38 6.93
C ALA A 58 -11.88 16.41 6.90
N LYS A 59 -12.18 17.68 7.23
CA LYS A 59 -11.20 18.77 7.32
C LYS A 59 -10.13 18.46 8.36
N HIS A 60 -10.53 18.09 9.57
CA HIS A 60 -9.60 17.71 10.63
C HIS A 60 -8.70 16.54 10.25
N ARG A 61 -9.22 15.53 9.55
CA ARG A 61 -8.41 14.40 9.04
C ARG A 61 -7.44 14.83 7.95
N VAL A 62 -7.80 15.74 7.05
CA VAL A 62 -6.85 16.30 6.06
C VAL A 62 -5.73 17.06 6.76
N GLU A 63 -6.06 17.91 7.73
CA GLU A 63 -5.08 18.67 8.50
C GLU A 63 -4.12 17.77 9.26
N THR A 64 -4.61 16.73 9.93
CA THR A 64 -3.78 15.87 10.81
C THR A 64 -3.07 14.73 10.08
N GLU A 65 -3.72 14.11 9.09
CA GLU A 65 -3.22 12.91 8.42
C GLU A 65 -2.53 13.18 7.08
N VAL A 66 -2.73 14.37 6.49
CA VAL A 66 -2.17 14.79 5.20
C VAL A 66 -1.25 16.00 5.36
N THR A 67 -1.79 17.22 5.47
CA THR A 67 -1.01 18.48 5.37
C THR A 67 -0.19 18.78 6.63
N GLY A 68 -0.57 18.20 7.77
CA GLY A 68 0.17 18.29 9.03
C GLY A 68 1.37 17.34 9.10
N ARG A 69 1.54 16.40 8.17
CA ARG A 69 2.63 15.42 8.20
C ARG A 69 3.96 16.04 7.75
N GLU A 70 5.06 15.47 8.24
CA GLU A 70 6.44 15.95 7.99
C GLU A 70 6.79 16.07 6.50
N ILE A 71 6.17 15.28 5.62
CA ILE A 71 6.39 15.39 4.17
C ILE A 71 5.99 16.76 3.59
N PHE A 72 5.05 17.47 4.23
CA PHE A 72 4.65 18.83 3.85
C PHE A 72 5.60 19.91 4.36
N GLN A 73 6.68 19.57 5.08
CA GLN A 73 7.60 20.54 5.65
C GLN A 73 8.22 21.46 4.58
N VAL A 74 8.56 20.92 3.41
CA VAL A 74 9.08 21.71 2.28
C VAL A 74 8.07 22.75 1.80
N LEU A 75 6.78 22.40 1.73
CA LEU A 75 5.72 23.34 1.39
C LEU A 75 5.51 24.38 2.49
N LYS A 76 5.57 23.99 3.76
CA LYS A 76 5.47 24.92 4.90
C LYS A 76 6.59 25.95 4.86
N GLU A 77 7.83 25.51 4.67
CA GLU A 77 9.00 26.40 4.55
C GLU A 77 8.90 27.32 3.34
N LYS A 78 8.42 26.80 2.20
CA LYS A 78 8.27 27.58 0.96
C LYS A 78 7.20 28.67 1.08
N HIS A 79 6.09 28.40 1.76
CA HIS A 79 4.95 29.33 1.85
C HIS A 79 4.95 30.19 3.13
N GLY A 80 5.71 29.81 4.16
CA GLY A 80 5.78 30.50 5.44
C GLY A 80 4.38 30.68 6.05
N ASP A 81 4.10 31.88 6.55
CA ASP A 81 2.81 32.23 7.17
C ASP A 81 1.60 32.09 6.23
N ARG A 82 1.82 32.01 4.92
CA ARG A 82 0.76 31.82 3.91
C ARG A 82 0.47 30.34 3.61
N PHE A 83 1.10 29.40 4.33
CA PHE A 83 0.90 27.98 4.09
C PHE A 83 -0.57 27.57 4.27
N ASP A 84 -1.20 27.98 5.37
CA ASP A 84 -2.58 27.60 5.67
C ASP A 84 -3.57 28.20 4.64
N ASP A 85 -3.37 29.46 4.25
CA ASP A 85 -4.15 30.11 3.18
C ASP A 85 -4.00 29.37 1.84
N PHE A 86 -2.76 29.00 1.49
CA PHE A 86 -2.49 28.22 0.27
C PHE A 86 -3.18 26.85 0.30
N ILE A 87 -3.11 26.13 1.43
CA ILE A 87 -3.80 24.85 1.57
C ILE A 87 -5.32 25.03 1.48
N GLN A 88 -5.89 26.04 2.13
CA GLN A 88 -7.33 26.30 2.08
C GLN A 88 -7.79 26.67 0.65
N GLU A 89 -6.97 27.43 -0.08
CA GLU A 89 -7.22 27.77 -1.47
C GLU A 89 -7.15 26.54 -2.37
N LYS A 90 -6.15 25.66 -2.20
CA LYS A 90 -5.91 24.55 -3.13
C LYS A 90 -6.57 23.24 -2.77
N VAL A 91 -6.91 22.99 -1.51
CA VAL A 91 -7.42 21.70 -1.04
C VAL A 91 -8.88 21.82 -0.59
N CYS A 92 -9.73 20.88 -0.99
CA CYS A 92 -11.12 20.76 -0.56
C CYS A 92 -11.36 19.35 0.01
N PRO A 93 -11.50 19.21 1.34
CA PRO A 93 -11.94 17.95 1.95
C PRO A 93 -13.39 17.64 1.56
N LEU A 94 -13.65 16.41 1.13
CA LEU A 94 -14.99 15.88 0.85
C LEU A 94 -15.28 14.72 1.82
N ALA A 95 -16.29 14.87 2.66
CA ALA A 95 -16.75 13.78 3.51
C ALA A 95 -17.54 12.77 2.69
N GLY A 96 -16.96 11.61 2.42
CA GLY A 96 -17.57 10.56 1.60
C GLY A 96 -16.77 9.26 1.63
N ASP A 97 -17.32 8.23 0.99
CA ASP A 97 -16.72 6.89 0.95
C ASP A 97 -17.00 6.21 -0.40
N ILE A 98 -15.98 5.58 -0.97
CA ILE A 98 -16.07 4.89 -2.26
C ILE A 98 -17.01 3.68 -2.20
N VAL A 99 -17.21 3.09 -1.01
CA VAL A 99 -18.08 1.93 -0.84
C VAL A 99 -19.56 2.26 -1.12
N TYR A 100 -19.93 3.54 -1.08
CA TYR A 100 -21.29 3.97 -1.37
C TYR A 100 -21.44 4.43 -2.80
N LYS A 101 -22.61 4.15 -3.39
CA LYS A 101 -23.02 4.77 -4.65
C LYS A 101 -22.87 6.28 -4.56
N ASN A 102 -22.46 6.88 -5.67
CA ASN A 102 -22.21 8.32 -5.74
C ASN A 102 -21.23 8.82 -4.65
N LEU A 103 -20.32 7.96 -4.19
CA LEU A 103 -19.26 8.28 -3.23
C LEU A 103 -19.76 8.74 -1.84
N GLY A 104 -21.04 8.50 -1.53
CA GLY A 104 -21.67 8.97 -0.30
C GLY A 104 -21.88 10.50 -0.24
N LEU A 105 -21.76 11.19 -1.38
CA LEU A 105 -21.94 12.63 -1.48
C LEU A 105 -23.40 12.99 -1.80
N ASP A 106 -23.81 14.20 -1.43
CA ASP A 106 -25.12 14.72 -1.82
C ASP A 106 -25.19 15.06 -3.33
N HIS A 107 -26.41 15.08 -3.87
CA HIS A 107 -26.65 15.31 -5.30
C HIS A 107 -26.13 16.65 -5.82
N ALA A 108 -26.16 17.71 -5.02
CA ALA A 108 -25.70 19.03 -5.42
C ALA A 108 -24.17 19.03 -5.58
N LYS A 109 -23.46 18.47 -4.59
CA LYS A 109 -22.00 18.33 -4.61
C LYS A 109 -21.54 17.44 -5.76
N LEU A 110 -22.21 16.32 -6.02
CA LEU A 110 -21.91 15.45 -7.15
C LEU A 110 -22.05 16.17 -8.49
N THR A 111 -23.11 16.97 -8.65
CA THR A 111 -23.36 17.72 -9.88
C THR A 111 -22.33 18.83 -10.09
N GLU A 112 -21.88 19.47 -9.00
CA GLU A 112 -20.78 20.43 -9.04
C GLU A 112 -19.48 19.76 -9.49
N LEU A 113 -19.11 18.65 -8.85
CA LEU A 113 -17.87 17.93 -9.15
C LEU A 113 -17.88 17.38 -10.58
N SER A 114 -18.97 16.78 -11.04
CA SER A 114 -19.06 16.18 -12.38
C SER A 114 -18.87 17.20 -13.52
N LYS A 115 -19.16 18.48 -13.27
CA LYS A 115 -18.94 19.57 -14.25
C LYS A 115 -17.51 20.12 -14.24
N GLY A 116 -16.75 19.87 -13.17
CA GLY A 116 -15.51 20.59 -12.88
C GLY A 116 -14.26 19.71 -12.79
N ILE A 117 -14.37 18.41 -12.56
CA ILE A 117 -13.24 17.50 -12.40
C ILE A 117 -12.58 17.19 -13.75
N ASP A 118 -11.26 17.39 -13.80
CA ASP A 118 -10.42 17.07 -14.96
C ASP A 118 -9.69 15.73 -14.76
N ILE A 119 -9.33 15.37 -13.53
CA ILE A 119 -8.55 14.17 -13.22
C ILE A 119 -9.15 13.46 -12.01
N ILE A 120 -9.28 12.13 -12.08
CA ILE A 120 -9.60 11.28 -10.94
C ILE A 120 -8.42 10.35 -10.67
N VAL A 121 -7.90 10.37 -9.45
CA VAL A 121 -6.91 9.41 -8.96
C VAL A 121 -7.58 8.51 -7.93
N ASN A 122 -7.79 7.25 -8.30
CA ASN A 122 -8.34 6.24 -7.42
C ASN A 122 -7.22 5.43 -6.74
N GLY A 123 -6.83 5.84 -5.54
CA GLY A 123 -5.85 5.15 -4.69
C GLY A 123 -6.44 4.59 -3.40
N ALA A 124 -7.74 4.72 -3.18
CA ALA A 124 -8.42 4.12 -2.02
C ALA A 124 -8.60 2.62 -2.23
N ALA A 125 -8.08 1.84 -1.28
CA ALA A 125 -8.23 0.40 -1.18
C ALA A 125 -8.11 -0.02 0.29
N THR A 126 -8.60 -1.21 0.63
CA THR A 126 -8.11 -1.93 1.80
C THR A 126 -7.00 -2.88 1.36
N THR A 127 -5.83 -2.73 1.98
CA THR A 127 -4.64 -3.55 1.72
C THR A 127 -4.39 -4.56 2.85
N ASN A 128 -5.36 -4.70 3.76
CA ASN A 128 -5.27 -5.63 4.87
C ASN A 128 -5.65 -7.05 4.41
N PHE A 129 -4.66 -7.95 4.35
CA PHE A 129 -4.86 -9.35 3.98
C PHE A 129 -5.74 -10.14 4.95
N TYR A 130 -6.01 -9.63 6.16
CA TYR A 130 -6.98 -10.25 7.06
C TYR A 130 -8.37 -9.65 6.96
N GLU A 131 -8.61 -8.62 6.16
CA GLU A 131 -9.89 -7.93 6.17
C GLU A 131 -11.05 -8.90 5.89
N ARG A 132 -12.22 -8.60 6.47
CA ARG A 132 -13.42 -9.33 6.12
C ARG A 132 -13.67 -9.24 4.62
N TYR A 133 -14.04 -10.37 4.01
CA TYR A 133 -14.17 -10.45 2.57
C TYR A 133 -15.18 -9.45 2.00
N ASP A 134 -16.31 -9.25 2.68
CA ASP A 134 -17.32 -8.28 2.27
C ASP A 134 -16.80 -6.84 2.29
N VAL A 135 -16.06 -6.45 3.34
CA VAL A 135 -15.42 -5.13 3.42
C VAL A 135 -14.35 -4.95 2.34
N ALA A 136 -13.56 -5.99 2.07
CA ALA A 136 -12.55 -5.98 1.02
C ALA A 136 -13.18 -5.87 -0.37
N PHE A 137 -14.26 -6.60 -0.62
CA PHE A 137 -15.02 -6.56 -1.86
C PHE A 137 -15.68 -5.20 -2.07
N ASP A 138 -16.37 -4.67 -1.04
CA ASP A 138 -17.02 -3.35 -1.09
C ASP A 138 -16.01 -2.23 -1.39
N THR A 139 -14.80 -2.31 -0.83
CA THR A 139 -13.78 -1.28 -1.03
C THR A 139 -13.04 -1.44 -2.36
N ASN A 140 -12.50 -2.63 -2.63
CA ASN A 140 -11.56 -2.84 -3.74
C ASN A 140 -12.25 -3.16 -5.06
N VAL A 141 -13.45 -3.74 -5.03
CA VAL A 141 -14.23 -4.10 -6.23
C VAL A 141 -15.34 -3.08 -6.46
N MET A 142 -16.27 -2.96 -5.51
CA MET A 142 -17.42 -2.06 -5.67
C MET A 142 -17.01 -0.60 -5.60
N GLY A 143 -16.05 -0.24 -4.75
CA GLY A 143 -15.51 1.11 -4.69
C GLY A 143 -14.85 1.56 -5.99
N ALA A 144 -14.07 0.68 -6.64
CA ALA A 144 -13.53 0.94 -7.96
C ALA A 144 -14.65 1.10 -9.01
N LYS A 145 -15.68 0.24 -8.96
CA LYS A 145 -16.87 0.37 -9.82
C LYS A 145 -17.59 1.71 -9.63
N HIS A 146 -17.84 2.15 -8.39
CA HIS A 146 -18.51 3.42 -8.12
C HIS A 146 -17.69 4.62 -8.61
N ILE A 147 -16.36 4.56 -8.51
CA ILE A 147 -15.48 5.59 -9.09
C ILE A 147 -15.60 5.62 -10.61
N CYS A 148 -15.60 4.47 -11.28
CA CYS A 148 -15.82 4.38 -12.73
C CYS A 148 -17.21 4.92 -13.13
N GLU A 149 -18.25 4.62 -12.35
CA GLU A 149 -19.60 5.15 -12.57
C GLU A 149 -19.66 6.68 -12.41
N PHE A 150 -18.95 7.25 -11.43
CA PHE A 150 -18.84 8.69 -11.27
C PHE A 150 -18.01 9.34 -12.40
N ALA A 151 -16.90 8.71 -12.79
CA ALA A 151 -16.04 9.14 -13.89
C ALA A 151 -16.83 9.29 -15.20
N LYS A 152 -17.72 8.33 -15.52
CA LYS A 152 -18.60 8.39 -16.70
C LYS A 152 -19.55 9.60 -16.72
N ARG A 153 -19.82 10.22 -15.57
CA ARG A 153 -20.66 11.43 -15.48
C ARG A 153 -19.85 12.72 -15.59
N CYS A 154 -18.52 12.63 -15.57
CA CYS A 154 -17.63 13.78 -15.57
C CYS A 154 -17.30 14.21 -17.00
N ASN A 155 -18.04 15.19 -17.54
CA ASN A 155 -17.94 15.57 -18.95
C ASN A 155 -16.59 16.21 -19.34
N LYS A 156 -15.83 16.70 -18.36
CA LYS A 156 -14.50 17.30 -18.57
C LYS A 156 -13.35 16.36 -18.23
N LEU A 157 -13.66 15.14 -17.80
CA LEU A 157 -12.63 14.21 -17.35
C LEU A 157 -11.65 13.91 -18.48
N LYS A 158 -10.38 14.15 -18.20
CA LYS A 158 -9.24 13.86 -19.08
C LYS A 158 -8.55 12.58 -18.67
N MET A 159 -8.57 12.24 -17.38
CA MET A 159 -7.78 11.13 -16.86
C MET A 159 -8.44 10.43 -15.68
N LEU A 160 -8.53 9.10 -15.73
CA LEU A 160 -8.79 8.24 -14.58
C LEU A 160 -7.56 7.36 -14.34
N LEU A 161 -6.80 7.68 -13.30
CA LEU A 161 -5.68 6.87 -12.85
C LEU A 161 -6.15 5.95 -11.72
N HIS A 162 -6.02 4.64 -11.88
CA HIS A 162 -6.29 3.67 -10.83
C HIS A 162 -5.00 3.03 -10.34
N VAL A 163 -4.79 3.04 -9.02
CA VAL A 163 -3.67 2.35 -8.38
C VAL A 163 -4.11 0.94 -7.99
N SER A 164 -3.45 -0.05 -8.57
CA SER A 164 -3.61 -1.47 -8.23
C SER A 164 -2.33 -2.00 -7.55
N THR A 165 -2.26 -3.31 -7.33
CA THR A 165 -1.06 -4.02 -6.89
C THR A 165 -0.57 -4.95 -8.01
N ALA A 166 0.74 -5.03 -8.24
CA ALA A 166 1.29 -5.99 -9.21
C ALA A 166 0.99 -7.44 -8.81
N TYR A 167 0.80 -7.70 -7.52
CA TYR A 167 0.45 -9.02 -6.98
C TYR A 167 -0.95 -9.51 -7.33
N VAL A 168 -1.73 -8.77 -8.13
CA VAL A 168 -2.94 -9.33 -8.77
C VAL A 168 -2.63 -10.54 -9.67
N ALA A 169 -1.36 -10.78 -10.01
CA ALA A 169 -0.88 -11.99 -10.67
C ALA A 169 -0.84 -13.26 -9.76
N GLY A 170 -1.10 -13.10 -8.45
CA GLY A 170 -1.17 -14.18 -7.47
C GLY A 170 0.12 -14.98 -7.35
N GLU A 171 0.07 -16.28 -7.70
CA GLU A 171 1.20 -17.22 -7.54
C GLU A 171 1.91 -17.54 -8.86
N GLN A 172 1.61 -16.82 -9.94
CA GLN A 172 2.25 -17.05 -11.24
C GLN A 172 3.78 -16.84 -11.17
N GLU A 173 4.53 -17.77 -11.74
CA GLU A 173 5.99 -17.71 -11.82
C GLU A 173 6.45 -17.20 -13.20
N GLY A 174 7.68 -16.65 -13.27
CA GLY A 174 8.27 -16.17 -14.53
C GLY A 174 7.91 -14.72 -14.84
N ILE A 175 8.01 -14.32 -16.11
CA ILE A 175 7.82 -12.92 -16.54
C ILE A 175 6.32 -12.61 -16.69
N LEU A 176 5.87 -11.57 -16.00
CA LEU A 176 4.46 -11.16 -15.93
C LEU A 176 4.24 -9.85 -16.70
N PRO A 177 3.53 -9.88 -17.84
CA PRO A 177 3.44 -8.74 -18.75
C PRO A 177 2.52 -7.62 -18.27
N GLU A 178 2.79 -6.38 -18.67
CA GLU A 178 1.90 -5.21 -18.45
C GLU A 178 0.68 -5.25 -19.38
N LYS A 179 -0.22 -6.21 -19.15
CA LYS A 179 -1.43 -6.41 -19.94
C LYS A 179 -2.69 -6.34 -19.07
N PRO A 180 -3.80 -5.83 -19.61
CA PRO A 180 -5.08 -5.89 -18.90
C PRO A 180 -5.57 -7.34 -18.84
N PHE A 181 -6.26 -7.68 -17.75
CA PHE A 181 -7.08 -8.89 -17.67
C PHE A 181 -8.39 -8.68 -18.43
N LEU A 182 -8.90 -9.75 -19.05
CA LEU A 182 -10.26 -9.78 -19.57
C LEU A 182 -11.27 -9.87 -18.43
N LEU A 183 -12.49 -9.39 -18.66
CA LEU A 183 -13.54 -9.45 -17.65
C LEU A 183 -13.83 -10.91 -17.27
N GLY A 184 -13.70 -11.21 -15.98
CA GLY A 184 -13.88 -12.53 -15.40
C GLY A 184 -12.72 -13.50 -15.63
N GLU A 185 -11.64 -13.07 -16.29
CA GLU A 185 -10.38 -13.83 -16.29
C GLU A 185 -9.84 -13.96 -14.87
N THR A 186 -9.36 -15.16 -14.53
CA THR A 186 -8.73 -15.41 -13.25
C THR A 186 -7.38 -16.08 -13.45
N LEU A 187 -6.58 -16.06 -12.39
CA LEU A 187 -5.26 -16.68 -12.36
C LEU A 187 -5.30 -18.21 -12.39
N ARG A 188 -6.45 -18.81 -12.08
CA ARG A 188 -6.62 -20.26 -12.08
C ARG A 188 -7.27 -20.68 -13.39
N GLU A 189 -6.57 -21.50 -14.14
CA GLU A 189 -7.11 -22.09 -15.37
C GLU A 189 -8.46 -22.78 -15.10
N GLY A 190 -9.44 -22.51 -15.97
CA GLY A 190 -10.79 -23.06 -15.86
C GLY A 190 -11.70 -22.38 -14.83
N VAL A 191 -11.23 -21.35 -14.12
CA VAL A 191 -12.06 -20.57 -13.18
C VAL A 191 -12.40 -19.22 -13.80
N HIS A 192 -13.68 -18.84 -13.76
CA HIS A 192 -14.18 -17.55 -14.21
C HIS A 192 -14.75 -16.77 -13.03
N LEU A 193 -14.36 -15.49 -12.89
CA LEU A 193 -14.87 -14.61 -11.84
C LEU A 193 -16.12 -13.88 -12.31
N ASP A 194 -17.23 -14.14 -11.62
CA ASP A 194 -18.47 -13.38 -11.79
C ASP A 194 -18.69 -12.48 -10.56
N ILE A 195 -18.54 -11.17 -10.77
CA ILE A 195 -18.66 -10.14 -9.74
C ILE A 195 -20.09 -10.09 -9.16
N GLU A 196 -21.11 -10.34 -9.97
CA GLU A 196 -22.51 -10.31 -9.51
C GLU A 196 -22.82 -11.54 -8.66
N SER A 197 -22.33 -12.71 -9.08
CA SER A 197 -22.43 -13.94 -8.29
C SER A 197 -21.72 -13.82 -6.94
N GLU A 198 -20.51 -13.25 -6.89
CA GLU A 198 -19.78 -12.97 -5.64
C GLU A 198 -20.54 -11.99 -4.73
N LEU A 199 -21.13 -10.93 -5.31
CA LEU A 199 -21.94 -9.97 -4.56
C LEU A 199 -23.17 -10.63 -3.94
N ASN A 200 -23.87 -11.50 -4.67
CA ASN A 200 -25.03 -12.24 -4.17
C ASN A 200 -24.63 -13.16 -3.02
N LEU A 201 -23.52 -13.91 -3.16
CA LEU A 201 -22.99 -14.78 -2.11
C LEU A 201 -22.66 -14.00 -0.83
N ILE A 202 -22.02 -12.84 -0.96
CA ILE A 202 -21.71 -11.97 0.18
C ILE A 202 -23.00 -11.50 0.87
N GLN A 203 -24.01 -11.08 0.12
CA GLN A 203 -25.28 -10.62 0.68
C GLN A 203 -26.04 -11.73 1.40
N GLU A 204 -26.07 -12.94 0.85
CA GLU A 204 -26.68 -14.11 1.48
C GLU A 204 -25.97 -14.47 2.79
N THR A 205 -24.63 -14.62 2.74
CA THR A 205 -23.81 -14.92 3.92
C THR A 205 -23.98 -13.88 5.03
N ARG A 206 -24.07 -12.60 4.67
CA ARG A 206 -24.25 -11.51 5.64
C ARG A 206 -25.59 -11.60 6.36
N ARG A 207 -26.68 -11.92 5.65
CA ARG A 207 -28.01 -12.12 6.27
C ARG A 207 -27.97 -13.26 7.29
N GLU A 208 -27.23 -14.33 7.02
CA GLU A 208 -27.06 -15.46 7.95
C GLU A 208 -26.22 -15.09 9.18
N VAL A 209 -25.15 -14.30 9.01
CA VAL A 209 -24.27 -13.89 10.13
C VAL A 209 -24.93 -12.84 11.02
N GLU A 210 -25.69 -11.89 10.45
CA GLU A 210 -26.45 -10.88 11.22
C GLU A 210 -27.46 -11.54 12.17
N ALA A 211 -28.00 -12.72 11.82
CA ALA A 211 -28.87 -13.51 12.70
C ALA A 211 -28.15 -14.10 13.93
N ASN A 212 -26.81 -14.13 13.95
CA ASN A 212 -26.01 -14.84 14.95
C ASN A 212 -25.17 -13.92 15.88
N CYS A 213 -25.39 -12.61 15.86
CA CYS A 213 -24.89 -11.59 16.81
C CYS A 213 -23.40 -11.73 17.24
N TYR A 214 -22.47 -11.18 16.44
CA TYR A 214 -21.06 -11.02 16.81
C TYR A 214 -20.68 -9.56 17.13
N SER A 215 -19.75 -9.37 18.07
CA SER A 215 -19.28 -8.05 18.53
C SER A 215 -18.19 -7.46 17.60
N GLU A 216 -18.58 -6.51 16.76
CA GLU A 216 -17.79 -5.85 15.71
C GLU A 216 -16.57 -5.04 16.23
N ARG A 217 -16.63 -4.55 17.48
CA ARG A 217 -15.62 -3.60 18.01
C ARG A 217 -14.28 -4.26 18.35
N VAL A 218 -14.30 -5.47 18.90
CA VAL A 218 -13.07 -6.21 19.29
C VAL A 218 -12.36 -6.73 18.04
N GLU A 219 -13.14 -7.19 17.07
CA GLU A 219 -12.65 -7.63 15.76
C GLU A 219 -11.90 -6.48 15.08
N LYS A 220 -12.54 -5.33 14.87
CA LYS A 220 -11.93 -4.17 14.20
C LYS A 220 -10.59 -3.72 14.80
N ARG A 221 -10.47 -3.69 16.13
CA ARG A 221 -9.19 -3.37 16.81
C ARG A 221 -8.13 -4.42 16.53
N THR A 222 -8.50 -5.69 16.65
CA THR A 222 -7.63 -6.83 16.38
C THR A 222 -7.16 -6.82 14.92
N MET A 223 -8.06 -6.60 13.96
CA MET A 223 -7.73 -6.56 12.52
C MET A 223 -6.76 -5.43 12.18
N LYS A 224 -6.94 -4.23 12.77
CA LYS A 224 -6.01 -3.10 12.60
C LYS A 224 -4.60 -3.42 13.13
N GLU A 225 -4.51 -3.98 14.33
CA GLU A 225 -3.23 -4.39 14.90
C GLU A 225 -2.56 -5.52 14.09
N LEU A 226 -3.36 -6.34 13.42
CA LEU A 226 -2.89 -7.41 12.56
C LEU A 226 -2.38 -6.90 11.21
N GLY A 227 -3.09 -5.99 10.53
CA GLY A 227 -2.65 -5.38 9.29
C GLY A 227 -1.33 -4.61 9.43
N LEU A 228 -1.11 -3.96 10.59
CA LEU A 228 0.13 -3.26 10.90
C LEU A 228 1.32 -4.21 11.18
N LYS A 229 1.08 -5.51 11.46
CA LYS A 229 2.10 -6.54 11.74
C LYS A 229 2.47 -7.39 10.52
N ARG A 230 2.08 -6.94 9.33
CA ARG A 230 1.98 -7.76 8.12
C ARG A 230 2.66 -7.16 6.87
N THR A 231 3.26 -5.98 6.97
CA THR A 231 4.11 -5.39 5.91
C THR A 231 5.57 -5.83 6.09
N ILE A 232 6.43 -5.56 5.11
CA ILE A 232 7.88 -5.75 5.29
C ILE A 232 8.41 -4.98 6.52
N ASP A 233 7.80 -3.83 6.80
CA ASP A 233 8.07 -3.02 7.98
C ASP A 233 7.81 -3.78 9.29
N SER A 234 6.88 -4.74 9.26
CA SER A 234 6.56 -5.55 10.43
C SER A 234 7.65 -6.56 10.76
N PHE A 235 8.43 -7.00 9.77
CA PHE A 235 9.65 -7.78 10.03
C PHE A 235 10.68 -6.91 10.70
N ILE A 236 10.85 -5.68 10.22
CA ILE A 236 11.76 -4.69 10.82
C ILE A 236 11.34 -4.38 12.25
N ILE A 237 10.05 -4.10 12.51
CA ILE A 237 9.50 -3.83 13.85
C ILE A 237 9.61 -5.06 14.75
N GLY A 238 9.28 -6.26 14.22
CA GLY A 238 9.33 -7.52 14.95
C GLY A 238 10.76 -7.87 15.38
N TYR A 239 11.73 -7.59 14.51
CA TYR A 239 13.15 -7.73 14.82
C TYR A 239 13.62 -6.64 15.79
N ALA A 240 13.28 -5.37 15.57
CA ALA A 240 13.60 -4.27 16.49
C ALA A 240 13.10 -4.55 17.92
N LYS A 241 11.87 -5.09 18.04
CA LYS A 241 11.26 -5.45 19.34
C LYS A 241 11.73 -6.81 19.87
N GLN A 242 12.61 -7.53 19.17
CA GLN A 242 13.07 -8.89 19.47
C GLN A 242 11.92 -9.88 19.69
N ALA A 243 10.78 -9.62 19.04
CA ALA A 243 9.57 -10.42 19.13
C ALA A 243 9.50 -11.49 18.02
N LEU A 244 10.36 -11.41 17.01
CA LEU A 244 10.42 -12.31 15.87
C LEU A 244 11.79 -12.99 15.79
N SER A 245 11.82 -14.34 15.84
CA SER A 245 13.05 -15.13 15.79
C SER A 245 13.13 -16.09 14.59
N ILE A 246 12.01 -16.27 13.89
CA ILE A 246 11.85 -17.22 12.79
C ILE A 246 11.01 -16.57 11.70
N PHE A 247 11.36 -16.79 10.43
CA PHE A 247 10.60 -16.25 9.31
C PHE A 247 10.59 -17.17 8.08
N LEU A 248 9.47 -17.16 7.34
CA LEU A 248 9.29 -17.90 6.09
C LEU A 248 9.59 -16.96 4.92
N VAL A 249 10.76 -17.15 4.31
CA VAL A 249 11.21 -16.40 3.14
C VAL A 249 12.38 -17.15 2.52
N ASP A 250 12.51 -17.09 1.21
CA ASP A 250 13.76 -17.44 0.54
C ASP A 250 14.56 -16.17 0.29
N LEU A 251 15.77 -16.09 0.86
CA LEU A 251 16.61 -14.90 0.81
C LEU A 251 17.10 -14.59 -0.61
N ASP A 252 17.09 -15.60 -1.48
CA ASP A 252 17.51 -15.50 -2.87
C ASP A 252 16.36 -14.96 -3.76
N LEU A 253 15.12 -14.89 -3.25
CA LEU A 253 13.99 -14.34 -3.97
C LEU A 253 13.96 -12.80 -3.91
N ILE A 254 13.31 -12.23 -4.92
CA ILE A 254 13.22 -10.79 -5.13
C ILE A 254 12.02 -10.26 -4.35
N MET A 255 12.28 -9.27 -3.50
CA MET A 255 11.25 -8.43 -2.92
C MET A 255 10.95 -7.31 -3.88
N ASP A 256 9.76 -7.29 -4.48
CA ASP A 256 9.42 -6.18 -5.35
C ASP A 256 9.10 -4.93 -4.53
N VAL A 257 10.06 -4.00 -4.48
CA VAL A 257 9.99 -2.76 -3.71
C VAL A 257 10.38 -1.58 -4.60
N VAL A 258 9.67 -0.47 -4.45
CA VAL A 258 9.99 0.80 -5.11
C VAL A 258 9.76 1.94 -4.12
N PRO A 259 10.66 2.93 -4.02
CA PRO A 259 10.44 4.13 -3.22
C PRO A 259 9.14 4.86 -3.59
N GLY A 260 8.39 5.34 -2.58
CA GLY A 260 7.06 5.92 -2.79
C GLY A 260 7.04 7.18 -3.67
N ASP A 261 8.10 7.97 -3.61
CA ASP A 261 8.29 9.15 -4.46
C ASP A 261 8.50 8.78 -5.94
N MET A 262 9.22 7.69 -6.22
CA MET A 262 9.33 7.15 -7.58
C MET A 262 7.98 6.67 -8.11
N VAL A 263 7.15 6.05 -7.26
CA VAL A 263 5.77 5.67 -7.64
C VAL A 263 4.94 6.91 -7.98
N VAL A 264 4.98 7.95 -7.14
CA VAL A 264 4.28 9.21 -7.42
C VAL A 264 4.78 9.89 -8.70
N ASN A 265 6.08 9.89 -8.94
CA ASN A 265 6.64 10.42 -10.18
C ASN A 265 6.10 9.65 -11.40
N ALA A 266 6.11 8.32 -11.36
CA ALA A 266 5.55 7.48 -12.43
C ALA A 266 4.07 7.78 -12.67
N MET A 267 3.28 7.93 -11.60
CA MET A 267 1.85 8.31 -11.69
C MET A 267 1.66 9.64 -12.39
N MET A 268 2.45 10.67 -12.02
CA MET A 268 2.34 11.99 -12.61
C MET A 268 2.74 12.01 -14.08
N VAL A 269 3.82 11.30 -14.43
CA VAL A 269 4.30 11.18 -15.82
C VAL A 269 3.28 10.41 -16.66
N ALA A 270 2.71 9.32 -16.14
CA ALA A 270 1.67 8.54 -16.84
C ALA A 270 0.43 9.40 -17.14
N MET A 271 -0.04 10.19 -16.16
CA MET A 271 -1.18 11.09 -16.37
C MET A 271 -0.88 12.18 -17.40
N ALA A 272 0.33 12.73 -17.42
CA ALA A 272 0.72 13.75 -18.38
C ALA A 272 0.90 13.20 -19.79
N VAL A 273 1.47 11.99 -19.94
CA VAL A 273 1.64 11.32 -21.24
C VAL A 273 0.31 10.99 -21.89
N HIS A 274 -0.67 10.53 -21.11
CA HIS A 274 -1.98 10.12 -21.61
C HIS A 274 -3.01 11.26 -21.65
N SER A 275 -2.57 12.51 -21.62
CA SER A 275 -3.49 13.67 -21.56
C SER A 275 -4.47 13.76 -22.73
N GLU A 276 -4.08 13.22 -23.89
CA GLU A 276 -4.85 13.27 -25.16
C GLU A 276 -5.13 11.88 -25.75
N ASP A 277 -4.79 10.80 -25.04
CA ASP A 277 -5.03 9.42 -25.50
C ASP A 277 -6.29 8.82 -24.86
N GLN A 278 -7.03 8.01 -25.61
CA GLN A 278 -8.19 7.25 -25.13
C GLN A 278 -7.87 5.76 -24.93
N ALA A 279 -6.60 5.43 -24.67
CA ALA A 279 -6.14 4.06 -24.46
C ALA A 279 -6.06 3.68 -22.97
N GLN A 280 -6.47 2.44 -22.66
CA GLN A 280 -6.17 1.81 -21.38
C GLN A 280 -4.71 1.32 -21.41
N SER A 281 -3.89 1.84 -20.50
CA SER A 281 -2.49 1.41 -20.34
C SER A 281 -2.25 0.86 -18.94
N ILE A 282 -1.46 -0.21 -18.85
CA ILE A 282 -1.00 -0.81 -17.59
C ILE A 282 0.49 -0.54 -17.43
N TYR A 283 0.87 -0.13 -16.23
CA TYR A 283 2.24 0.18 -15.83
C TYR A 283 2.59 -0.57 -14.55
N HIS A 284 3.58 -1.46 -14.63
CA HIS A 284 4.21 -2.09 -13.48
C HIS A 284 5.34 -1.21 -12.97
N VAL A 285 5.03 -0.36 -11.99
CA VAL A 285 6.05 0.40 -11.26
C VAL A 285 6.74 -0.52 -10.25
N THR A 286 7.69 -1.30 -10.77
CA THR A 286 8.33 -2.42 -10.07
C THR A 286 9.85 -2.38 -10.24
N SER A 287 10.55 -3.15 -9.42
CA SER A 287 12.00 -3.28 -9.39
C SER A 287 12.50 -4.60 -9.97
N SER A 288 11.67 -5.64 -9.97
CA SER A 288 12.10 -7.04 -10.14
C SER A 288 12.87 -7.32 -11.43
N LEU A 289 12.44 -6.78 -12.57
CA LEU A 289 13.12 -7.05 -13.85
C LEU A 289 14.42 -6.25 -14.04
N ARG A 290 14.48 -5.01 -13.54
CA ARG A 290 15.55 -4.05 -13.93
C ARG A 290 16.58 -3.77 -12.85
N ASN A 291 16.18 -3.79 -11.59
CA ASN A 291 17.06 -3.64 -10.44
C ASN A 291 16.52 -4.48 -9.28
N PRO A 292 16.62 -5.82 -9.37
CA PRO A 292 16.04 -6.71 -8.38
C PRO A 292 16.60 -6.43 -6.98
N ALA A 293 15.73 -6.47 -5.97
CA ALA A 293 16.10 -6.36 -4.56
C ALA A 293 15.91 -7.71 -3.85
N PRO A 294 16.95 -8.56 -3.75
CA PRO A 294 16.86 -9.81 -3.00
C PRO A 294 16.57 -9.57 -1.52
N TYR A 295 15.79 -10.45 -0.89
CA TYR A 295 15.55 -10.39 0.56
C TYR A 295 16.83 -10.45 1.39
N ALA A 296 17.90 -11.09 0.89
CA ALA A 296 19.22 -11.09 1.52
C ALA A 296 19.73 -9.66 1.79
N VAL A 297 19.57 -8.74 0.84
CA VAL A 297 20.05 -7.35 0.98
C VAL A 297 19.35 -6.63 2.12
N LEU A 298 18.03 -6.81 2.26
CA LEU A 298 17.26 -6.27 3.38
C LEU A 298 17.73 -6.85 4.72
N VAL A 299 17.94 -8.16 4.78
CA VAL A 299 18.37 -8.85 6.02
C VAL A 299 19.76 -8.41 6.45
N ASP A 300 20.70 -8.32 5.52
CA ASP A 300 22.07 -7.90 5.81
C ASP A 300 22.14 -6.42 6.18
N SER A 301 21.39 -5.57 5.47
CA SER A 301 21.25 -4.14 5.81
C SER A 301 20.61 -3.93 7.17
N GLY A 302 19.55 -4.67 7.48
CA GLY A 302 18.91 -4.70 8.80
C GLY A 302 19.88 -5.13 9.89
N GLY A 303 20.59 -6.24 9.68
CA GLY A 303 21.58 -6.75 10.62
C GLY A 303 22.64 -5.70 10.97
N ARG A 304 23.20 -5.02 9.95
CA ARG A 304 24.16 -3.92 10.15
C ARG A 304 23.53 -2.72 10.86
N TYR A 305 22.34 -2.30 10.44
CA TYR A 305 21.66 -1.15 11.05
C TYR A 305 21.42 -1.36 12.54
N PHE A 306 20.88 -2.51 12.94
CA PHE A 306 20.58 -2.79 14.35
C PHE A 306 21.83 -3.10 15.17
N LEU A 307 22.93 -3.57 14.55
CA LEU A 307 24.21 -3.67 15.24
C LEU A 307 24.75 -2.28 15.62
N HIS A 308 24.63 -1.31 14.73
CA HIS A 308 25.05 0.08 14.99
C HIS A 308 24.04 0.87 15.83
N ASN A 309 22.75 0.51 15.76
CA ASN A 309 21.64 1.16 16.45
C ASN A 309 20.85 0.11 17.26
N PRO A 310 21.44 -0.45 18.33
CA PRO A 310 20.79 -1.51 19.07
C PRO A 310 19.48 -1.02 19.69
N PRO A 311 18.37 -1.76 19.54
CA PRO A 311 17.10 -1.35 20.11
C PRO A 311 17.18 -1.33 21.64
N CYS A 312 16.65 -0.30 22.27
CA CYS A 312 16.64 -0.16 23.72
C CYS A 312 15.40 -0.80 24.35
N SER A 313 15.57 -1.41 25.51
CA SER A 313 14.46 -1.95 26.30
C SER A 313 13.59 -0.82 26.86
N LYS A 314 12.26 -0.89 26.61
CA LYS A 314 11.29 0.08 27.17
C LYS A 314 11.26 0.11 28.71
N LYS A 315 11.83 -0.89 29.41
CA LYS A 315 11.80 -0.98 30.89
C LYS A 315 12.97 -0.29 31.58
N ASN A 316 14.14 -0.27 30.95
CA ASN A 316 15.39 0.15 31.59
C ASN A 316 16.34 0.90 30.65
N GLY A 317 15.96 1.16 29.39
CA GLY A 317 16.79 1.91 28.42
C GLY A 317 18.00 1.13 27.89
N GLU A 318 18.32 -0.02 28.47
CA GLU A 318 19.49 -0.82 28.10
C GLU A 318 19.36 -1.42 26.68
N PRO A 319 20.47 -1.52 25.93
CA PRO A 319 20.51 -2.21 24.64
C PRO A 319 20.01 -3.66 24.78
N VAL A 320 19.05 -4.04 23.94
CA VAL A 320 18.53 -5.40 23.89
C VAL A 320 19.51 -6.27 23.11
N ARG A 321 19.83 -7.45 23.66
CA ARG A 321 20.63 -8.46 22.96
C ARG A 321 19.91 -8.92 21.69
N LEU A 322 20.52 -8.64 20.54
CA LEU A 322 20.03 -9.08 19.25
C LEU A 322 20.09 -10.61 19.12
N SER A 323 18.94 -11.23 18.89
CA SER A 323 18.84 -12.65 18.56
C SER A 323 18.96 -12.85 17.04
N ARG A 324 19.73 -13.86 16.61
CA ARG A 324 19.84 -14.20 15.19
C ARG A 324 18.51 -14.76 14.69
N MET A 325 17.99 -14.21 13.59
CA MET A 325 16.79 -14.73 12.94
C MET A 325 17.09 -16.01 12.16
N ARG A 326 16.12 -16.93 12.16
CA ARG A 326 16.16 -18.15 11.34
C ARG A 326 15.19 -18.05 10.17
N PHE A 327 15.69 -18.21 8.96
CA PHE A 327 14.90 -18.15 7.73
C PHE A 327 14.60 -19.55 7.18
N PHE A 328 13.43 -19.70 6.57
CA PHE A 328 12.97 -20.94 5.96
C PHE A 328 12.56 -20.69 4.51
N ARG A 329 13.28 -21.30 3.57
CA ARG A 329 13.07 -21.13 2.12
C ARG A 329 11.78 -21.74 1.59
N THR A 330 11.16 -22.66 2.32
CA THR A 330 9.94 -23.34 1.87
C THR A 330 8.96 -23.57 3.01
N LEU A 331 7.67 -23.50 2.70
CA LEU A 331 6.60 -23.71 3.67
C LEU A 331 6.64 -25.11 4.32
N PRO A 332 6.94 -26.22 3.60
CA PRO A 332 7.11 -27.54 4.23
C PRO A 332 8.24 -27.58 5.27
N ARG A 333 9.40 -26.96 4.99
CA ARG A 333 10.52 -26.91 5.95
C ARG A 333 10.17 -26.09 7.19
N PHE A 334 9.48 -24.97 6.99
CA PHE A 334 8.95 -24.16 8.08
C PHE A 334 7.96 -24.94 8.94
N ARG A 335 6.96 -25.61 8.31
CA ARG A 335 5.97 -26.46 8.99
C ARG A 335 6.63 -27.58 9.80
N ALA A 336 7.60 -28.28 9.22
CA ALA A 336 8.32 -29.35 9.90
C ALA A 336 9.04 -28.84 11.17
N TYR A 337 9.75 -27.72 11.05
CA TYR A 337 10.42 -27.10 12.20
C TYR A 337 9.42 -26.63 13.27
N MET A 338 8.32 -25.98 12.84
CA MET A 338 7.27 -25.53 13.76
C MET A 338 6.61 -26.69 14.49
N ALA A 339 6.41 -27.81 13.79
CA ALA A 339 5.87 -29.03 14.38
C ALA A 339 6.80 -29.59 15.47
N VAL A 340 8.09 -29.76 15.16
CA VAL A 340 9.06 -30.33 16.10
C VAL A 340 9.32 -29.41 17.29
N LYS A 341 9.59 -28.12 17.04
CA LYS A 341 10.03 -27.19 18.08
C LYS A 341 8.89 -26.68 18.97
N PHE A 342 7.68 -26.55 18.42
CA PHE A 342 6.58 -25.90 19.14
C PHE A 342 5.35 -26.80 19.27
N ARG A 343 4.89 -27.48 18.21
CA ARG A 343 3.68 -28.31 18.27
C ARG A 343 3.84 -29.53 19.17
N LEU A 344 4.93 -30.30 19.04
CA LEU A 344 5.15 -31.49 19.85
C LEU A 344 5.23 -31.16 21.36
N PRO A 345 6.05 -30.18 21.82
CA PRO A 345 6.01 -29.75 23.21
C PRO A 345 4.65 -29.22 23.67
N LEU A 346 3.90 -28.57 22.78
CA LEU A 346 2.56 -28.07 23.08
C LEU A 346 1.55 -29.21 23.28
N GLU A 347 1.62 -30.29 22.49
CA GLU A 347 0.79 -31.48 22.71
C GLU A 347 1.19 -32.22 23.99
N ILE A 348 2.48 -32.30 24.31
CA ILE A 348 2.93 -32.83 25.61
C ILE A 348 2.35 -32.00 26.76
N LEU A 349 2.41 -30.67 26.67
CA LEU A 349 1.82 -29.76 27.65
C LEU A 349 0.29 -29.92 27.73
N ARG A 350 -0.39 -30.20 26.62
CA ARG A 350 -1.82 -30.50 26.59
C ARG A 350 -2.14 -31.75 27.39
N LEU A 351 -1.39 -32.84 27.17
CA LEU A 351 -1.56 -34.09 27.89
C LEU A 351 -1.29 -33.92 29.39
N LEU A 352 -0.20 -33.22 29.75
CA LEU A 352 0.11 -32.88 31.15
C LEU A 352 -1.00 -32.03 31.78
N ASN A 353 -1.55 -31.07 31.04
CA ASN A 353 -2.65 -30.25 31.50
C ASN A 353 -3.91 -31.09 31.81
N ILE A 354 -4.21 -32.10 30.98
CA ILE A 354 -5.32 -33.03 31.23
C ILE A 354 -5.03 -33.90 32.45
N ALA A 355 -3.83 -34.50 32.51
CA ALA A 355 -3.42 -35.38 33.61
C ALA A 355 -3.37 -34.68 34.97
N LEU A 356 -3.09 -33.37 34.99
CA LEU A 356 -2.99 -32.54 36.19
C LEU A 356 -4.21 -31.63 36.38
N PHE A 357 -5.40 -32.08 35.96
CA PHE A 357 -6.69 -31.43 36.21
C PHE A 357 -6.74 -29.93 35.88
N GLY A 358 -6.08 -29.52 34.80
CA GLY A 358 -6.12 -28.13 34.32
C GLY A 358 -5.05 -27.20 34.89
N ALA A 359 -4.08 -27.70 35.66
CA ALA A 359 -3.01 -26.90 36.28
C ALA A 359 -2.21 -26.02 35.30
N PHE A 360 -2.18 -26.39 34.02
CA PHE A 360 -1.44 -25.66 32.97
C PHE A 360 -2.36 -25.00 31.93
N SER A 361 -3.66 -24.93 32.18
CA SER A 361 -4.69 -24.55 31.20
C SER A 361 -4.41 -23.18 30.60
N ARG A 362 -4.09 -22.20 31.44
CA ARG A 362 -3.70 -20.85 31.02
C ARG A 362 -2.47 -20.85 30.13
N ARG A 363 -1.38 -21.51 30.57
CA ARG A 363 -0.11 -21.55 29.83
C ARG A 363 -0.26 -22.26 28.48
N TYR A 364 -0.98 -23.38 28.46
CA TYR A 364 -1.32 -24.09 27.23
C TYR A 364 -2.13 -23.20 26.29
N GLY A 365 -3.20 -22.55 26.78
CA GLY A 365 -4.04 -21.67 25.97
C GLY A 365 -3.27 -20.52 25.33
N GLU A 366 -2.38 -19.88 26.09
CA GLU A 366 -1.53 -18.79 25.60
C GLU A 366 -0.56 -19.27 24.50
N LEU A 367 0.15 -20.38 24.72
CA LEU A 367 1.11 -20.93 23.75
C LEU A 367 0.40 -21.47 22.50
N SER A 368 -0.74 -22.13 22.66
CA SER A 368 -1.55 -22.67 21.57
C SER A 368 -2.07 -21.56 20.66
N ARG A 369 -2.55 -20.45 21.25
CA ARG A 369 -2.97 -19.26 20.49
C ARG A 369 -1.81 -18.63 19.72
N LYS A 370 -0.63 -18.50 20.36
CA LYS A 370 0.58 -17.97 19.69
C LYS A 370 1.02 -18.87 18.53
N TYR A 371 1.05 -20.19 18.72
CA TYR A 371 1.40 -21.14 17.67
C TYR A 371 0.46 -21.04 16.47
N ARG A 372 -0.87 -21.11 16.71
CA ARG A 372 -1.87 -20.96 15.65
C ARG A 372 -1.72 -19.65 14.89
N TYR A 373 -1.51 -18.56 15.63
CA TYR A 373 -1.30 -17.24 15.05
C TYR A 373 -0.09 -17.20 14.11
N VAL A 374 1.08 -17.70 14.55
CA VAL A 374 2.30 -17.72 13.74
C VAL A 374 2.15 -18.60 12.50
N MET A 375 1.56 -19.78 12.64
CA MET A 375 1.31 -20.67 11.51
C MET A 375 0.40 -20.01 10.46
N HIS A 376 -0.69 -19.41 10.92
CA HIS A 376 -1.64 -18.75 10.04
C HIS A 376 -1.04 -17.56 9.29
N VAL A 377 -0.25 -16.72 9.98
CA VAL A 377 0.47 -15.62 9.33
C VAL A 377 1.46 -16.15 8.29
N ALA A 378 2.25 -17.18 8.63
CA ALA A 378 3.21 -17.75 7.69
C ALA A 378 2.51 -18.30 6.42
N GLU A 379 1.36 -18.94 6.57
CA GLU A 379 0.58 -19.48 5.44
C GLU A 379 -0.06 -18.39 4.59
N LEU A 380 -0.62 -17.35 5.21
CA LEU A 380 -1.23 -16.22 4.50
C LEU A 380 -0.22 -15.44 3.65
N TYR A 381 1.03 -15.33 4.12
CA TYR A 381 2.09 -14.58 3.43
C TYR A 381 2.98 -15.43 2.53
N ALA A 382 2.89 -16.76 2.61
CA ALA A 382 3.69 -17.66 1.78
C ALA A 382 3.61 -17.31 0.28
N PRO A 383 2.44 -17.00 -0.31
CA PRO A 383 2.33 -16.65 -1.74
C PRO A 383 3.16 -15.42 -2.12
N TYR A 384 3.36 -14.47 -1.20
CA TYR A 384 4.09 -13.22 -1.44
C TYR A 384 5.57 -13.35 -1.08
N ALA A 385 5.87 -13.93 0.09
CA ALA A 385 7.24 -14.10 0.57
C ALA A 385 8.03 -15.18 -0.21
N LEU A 386 7.32 -16.07 -0.90
CA LEU A 386 7.89 -17.10 -1.77
C LEU A 386 7.52 -16.89 -3.24
N PHE A 387 7.07 -15.68 -3.60
CA PHE A 387 6.70 -15.33 -4.96
C PHE A 387 7.91 -15.42 -5.90
N LYS A 388 7.74 -16.10 -7.04
CA LYS A 388 8.80 -16.27 -8.05
C LYS A 388 8.49 -15.59 -9.38
N GLY A 389 7.46 -14.75 -9.41
CA GLY A 389 7.17 -13.90 -10.55
C GLY A 389 8.15 -12.73 -10.64
N CYS A 390 8.36 -12.25 -11.86
CA CYS A 390 9.12 -11.06 -12.19
C CYS A 390 8.22 -10.19 -13.07
N PHE A 391 7.98 -8.96 -12.68
CA PHE A 391 7.07 -8.09 -13.42
C PHE A 391 7.80 -7.45 -14.60
N ASP A 392 7.29 -7.67 -15.80
CA ASP A 392 7.69 -6.92 -16.98
C ASP A 392 7.38 -5.45 -16.76
N ASP A 393 8.27 -4.57 -17.23
CA ASP A 393 8.11 -3.13 -17.11
C ASP A 393 8.33 -2.42 -18.46
N THR A 394 8.09 -3.12 -19.57
CA THR A 394 8.30 -2.61 -20.94
C THR A 394 7.54 -1.31 -21.24
N ASN A 395 6.26 -1.20 -20.91
CA ASN A 395 5.47 0.03 -21.00
C ASN A 395 6.01 1.09 -20.04
N THR A 396 6.34 0.72 -18.80
CA THR A 396 6.91 1.65 -17.82
C THR A 396 8.26 2.20 -18.27
N GLU A 397 9.08 1.41 -18.96
CA GLU A 397 10.33 1.84 -19.55
C GLU A 397 10.11 2.82 -20.71
N ARG A 398 9.10 2.58 -21.56
CA ARG A 398 8.71 3.56 -22.59
C ARG A 398 8.30 4.89 -21.95
N LEU A 399 7.62 4.84 -20.79
CA LEU A 399 7.26 6.03 -20.02
C LEU A 399 8.51 6.77 -19.48
N ARG A 400 9.52 6.05 -18.98
CA ARG A 400 10.80 6.64 -18.56
C ARG A 400 11.58 7.24 -19.73
N ALA A 401 11.61 6.56 -20.87
CA ALA A 401 12.32 7.00 -22.06
C ALA A 401 11.73 8.33 -22.58
N ALA A 402 10.41 8.48 -22.56
CA ALA A 402 9.72 9.71 -22.93
C ALA A 402 10.15 10.92 -22.08
N LEU A 403 10.50 10.70 -20.80
CA LEU A 403 11.03 11.72 -19.90
C LEU A 403 12.52 12.02 -20.12
N LYS A 404 13.33 11.00 -20.46
CA LYS A 404 14.81 11.12 -20.58
C LYS A 404 15.25 11.89 -21.84
N ALA A 405 14.50 11.81 -22.94
CA ALA A 405 14.85 12.47 -24.22
C ALA A 405 15.11 13.99 -24.09
N ASN A 406 14.57 14.64 -23.05
CA ASN A 406 14.67 16.10 -22.86
C ASN A 406 15.69 16.56 -21.80
N LYS A 407 16.36 15.66 -21.04
CA LYS A 407 17.33 16.07 -20.01
C LYS A 407 18.60 16.72 -20.59
N GLU A 408 18.94 16.43 -21.84
CA GLU A 408 20.17 16.92 -22.48
C GLU A 408 20.01 18.32 -23.10
N GLN A 409 18.80 18.87 -23.23
CA GLN A 409 18.56 20.14 -23.93
C GLN A 409 18.07 21.30 -23.04
N ASN A 410 17.56 21.07 -21.82
CA ASN A 410 17.01 22.13 -20.99
C ASN A 410 17.47 22.08 -19.53
N LYS A 411 18.08 23.18 -19.06
CA LYS A 411 18.19 23.52 -17.62
C LYS A 411 16.78 23.87 -17.11
N SER A 412 15.95 22.86 -16.85
CA SER A 412 14.56 23.03 -16.38
C SER A 412 14.51 23.60 -14.95
N ARG A 413 13.32 24.05 -14.52
CA ARG A 413 13.05 24.73 -13.23
C ARG A 413 13.32 23.91 -11.95
N GLY A 414 14.06 22.80 -12.01
CA GLY A 414 14.65 22.14 -10.85
C GLY A 414 13.80 21.04 -10.19
N TYR A 415 12.73 20.53 -10.82
CA TYR A 415 11.96 19.40 -10.29
C TYR A 415 12.31 18.08 -11.00
N ASP A 416 12.69 17.08 -10.21
CA ASP A 416 12.97 15.73 -10.70
C ASP A 416 11.71 14.86 -10.68
N PHE A 417 11.45 14.20 -11.80
CA PHE A 417 10.41 13.19 -11.98
C PHE A 417 11.02 11.82 -12.30
N GLY A 418 12.29 11.58 -11.94
CA GLY A 418 12.93 10.28 -12.09
C GLY A 418 12.23 9.17 -11.30
N PHE A 419 12.06 8.01 -11.93
CA PHE A 419 11.50 6.80 -11.31
C PHE A 419 12.14 5.53 -11.89
N ASP A 420 13.43 5.61 -12.26
CA ASP A 420 14.19 4.45 -12.72
C ASP A 420 14.74 3.69 -11.50
N PRO A 421 14.26 2.48 -11.20
CA PRO A 421 14.71 1.74 -10.04
C PRO A 421 16.22 1.46 -10.10
N LYS A 422 16.86 1.49 -11.28
CA LYS A 422 18.32 1.33 -11.43
C LYS A 422 19.14 2.40 -10.71
N SER A 423 18.55 3.55 -10.37
CA SER A 423 19.24 4.57 -9.58
C SER A 423 19.25 4.27 -8.07
N VAL A 424 18.58 3.20 -7.64
CA VAL A 424 18.49 2.83 -6.22
C VAL A 424 19.60 1.85 -5.88
N ASP A 425 20.48 2.25 -4.96
CA ASP A 425 21.32 1.32 -4.21
C ASP A 425 20.48 0.72 -3.09
N TRP A 426 20.07 -0.54 -3.23
CA TRP A 426 19.19 -1.21 -2.27
C TRP A 426 19.81 -1.33 -0.87
N ASP A 427 21.11 -1.56 -0.78
CA ASP A 427 21.81 -1.71 0.50
C ASP A 427 21.77 -0.38 1.26
N ASN A 428 22.16 0.70 0.59
CA ASN A 428 22.09 2.04 1.16
C ASN A 428 20.64 2.49 1.43
N TYR A 429 19.70 2.20 0.52
CA TYR A 429 18.30 2.55 0.70
C TYR A 429 17.71 1.87 1.95
N PHE A 430 17.94 0.57 2.13
CA PHE A 430 17.44 -0.12 3.31
C PHE A 430 18.10 0.40 4.58
N TYR A 431 19.43 0.50 4.59
CA TYR A 431 20.20 0.88 5.77
C TYR A 431 19.95 2.33 6.20
N SER A 432 19.96 3.28 5.24
CA SER A 432 19.98 4.72 5.52
C SER A 432 18.60 5.38 5.45
N VAL A 433 17.63 4.77 4.75
CA VAL A 433 16.33 5.41 4.47
C VAL A 433 15.17 4.59 5.04
N HIS A 434 14.99 3.37 4.55
CA HIS A 434 13.78 2.60 4.84
C HIS A 434 13.73 2.10 6.29
N ILE A 435 14.75 1.38 6.76
CA ILE A 435 14.77 0.85 8.14
C ILE A 435 14.71 1.98 9.19
N PRO A 436 15.53 3.05 9.11
CA PRO A 436 15.43 4.17 10.05
C PRO A 436 14.05 4.82 10.04
N GLY A 437 13.44 5.00 8.86
CA GLY A 437 12.08 5.53 8.75
C GLY A 437 11.06 4.64 9.43
N VAL A 438 11.10 3.32 9.19
CA VAL A 438 10.22 2.36 9.86
C VAL A 438 10.39 2.41 11.38
N VAL A 439 11.63 2.46 11.87
CA VAL A 439 11.90 2.55 13.31
C VAL A 439 11.33 3.85 13.89
N LYS A 440 11.63 5.01 13.28
CA LYS A 440 11.17 6.33 13.72
C LYS A 440 9.64 6.46 13.77
N TYR A 441 8.93 5.91 12.78
CA TYR A 441 7.49 6.18 12.65
C TYR A 441 6.58 5.03 13.09
N LEU A 442 7.09 3.80 13.25
CA LEU A 442 6.27 2.61 13.55
C LEU A 442 6.71 1.82 14.79
N CYS A 443 7.89 2.07 15.35
CA CYS A 443 8.32 1.36 16.58
C CYS A 443 7.85 2.03 17.88
N ASP A 444 7.57 3.34 17.86
CA ASP A 444 7.21 4.14 19.04
C ASP A 444 5.78 3.87 19.54
#